data_AF-A0A3D4X752-F1
#
_entry.id   AF-A0A3D4X752-F1
#
_cell.length_a   1.000
_cell.length_b   1.000
_cell.length_c   1.000
_cell.angle_alpha   90.00
_cell.angle_beta   90.00
_cell.angle_gamma   90.00
#
_symmetry.space_group_name_H-M   'P 1'
#
loop_
_entity.id
_entity.type
_entity.pdbx_description
1 polymer ?
#
loop_
_entity_poly.entity_id
_entity_poly.type
_entity_poly.pdbx_seq_one_letter_code
_entity_poly.pdbx_strand_id
1 'polypeptide(L)' 'AGVREYWIVDPGRENIFVYHMEEDQFSVGTYTFRDCVRAGIFEDFSVDFAGLDL' A
#
# COMPACT_ATOMS: atom_id res chain seq x y z
N ALA A 1 -18.37 4.27 -4.80
CA ALA A 1 -17.41 4.74 -3.78
C ALA A 1 -16.21 5.30 -4.53
N GLY A 2 -15.80 6.54 -4.27
CA GLY A 2 -14.72 7.23 -5.01
C GLY A 2 -13.32 7.00 -4.41
N VAL A 3 -13.04 5.77 -3.96
CA VAL A 3 -11.74 5.40 -3.40
C VAL A 3 -10.78 5.13 -4.56
N ARG A 4 -9.63 5.82 -4.55
CA ARG A 4 -8.60 5.71 -5.60
C ARG A 4 -7.49 4.74 -5.23
N GLU A 5 -7.31 4.48 -3.94
CA GLU A 5 -6.28 3.58 -3.43
C GLU A 5 -6.72 2.94 -2.12
N TYR A 6 -6.49 1.63 -1.96
CA TYR A 6 -6.84 0.87 -0.76
C TYR A 6 -5.69 -0.06 -0.34
N TRP A 7 -5.42 -0.12 0.97
CA TRP A 7 -4.30 -0.85 1.53
C TRP A 7 -4.81 -1.92 2.50
N ILE A 8 -4.33 -3.15 2.34
CA ILE A 8 -4.54 -4.25 3.29
C ILE A 8 -3.18 -4.57 3.90
N VAL A 9 -3.06 -4.39 5.21
CA VAL A 9 -1.85 -4.74 5.97
C VAL A 9 -2.20 -5.91 6.87
N ASP A 10 -1.50 -7.03 6.72
CA ASP A 10 -1.67 -8.23 7.55
C ASP A 10 -0.35 -8.54 8.28
N PRO A 11 -0.20 -8.09 9.54
CA PRO A 11 0.97 -8.38 10.36
C PRO A 11 1.20 -9.87 10.62
N GLY A 12 0.13 -10.67 10.69
CA GLY A 12 0.23 -12.11 10.94
C GLY A 12 0.86 -12.88 9.77
N ARG A 13 0.77 -12.33 8.55
CA ARG A 13 1.36 -12.89 7.32
C ARG A 13 2.54 -12.08 6.78
N GLU A 14 2.92 -11.01 7.48
CA GLU A 14 3.96 -10.05 7.09
C GLU A 14 3.82 -9.53 5.64
N ASN A 15 2.58 -9.33 5.17
CA ASN A 15 2.32 -8.86 3.81
C ASN A 15 1.40 -7.65 3.74
N ILE A 16 1.58 -6.89 2.66
CA ILE A 16 0.85 -5.66 2.38
C ILE A 16 0.37 -5.72 0.94
N PHE A 17 -0.91 -5.43 0.73
CA PHE A 17 -1.51 -5.31 -0.59
C PHE A 17 -1.98 -3.88 -0.81
N VAL A 18 -1.54 -3.27 -1.92
CA VAL A 18 -1.95 -1.92 -2.33
C VAL A 18 -2.73 -2.03 -3.63
N TYR A 19 -4.00 -1.67 -3.57
CA TYR A 19 -4.91 -1.64 -4.71
C TYR A 19 -5.00 -0.22 -5.23
N HIS A 20 -4.62 0.01 -6.49
CA HIS A 20 -4.84 1.27 -7.18
C HIS A 20 -6.07 1.15 -8.08
N MET A 21 -6.97 2.13 -7.99
CA MET A 21 -8.28 2.15 -8.64
C MET A 21 -8.51 3.47 -9.39
N GLU A 22 -7.50 3.92 -10.13
CA GLU A 22 -7.63 5.07 -11.05
C GLU A 22 -8.48 4.69 -12.26
N GLU A 23 -9.18 5.66 -12.85
CA GLU A 23 -10.38 5.51 -13.69
C GLU A 23 -10.35 4.37 -14.73
N ASP A 24 -9.18 4.05 -15.30
CA ASP A 24 -9.00 2.96 -16.29
C ASP A 24 -7.86 1.97 -15.97
N GLN A 25 -7.20 2.07 -14.81
CA GLN A 25 -6.07 1.23 -14.45
C GLN A 25 -6.22 0.65 -13.04
N PHE A 26 -6.62 -0.61 -12.98
CA PHE A 26 -6.56 -1.42 -11.77
C PHE A 26 -5.21 -2.13 -11.68
N SER A 27 -4.49 -1.89 -10.59
CA SER A 27 -3.24 -2.61 -10.30
C SER A 27 -3.15 -2.98 -8.83
N VAL A 28 -2.42 -4.06 -8.56
CA VAL A 28 -2.18 -4.55 -7.20
C VAL A 28 -0.68 -4.67 -6.99
N GLY A 29 -0.16 -3.91 -6.02
CA GLY A 29 1.19 -4.06 -5.48
C GLY A 29 1.17 -5.01 -4.28
N THR A 30 2.18 -5.88 -4.19
CA THR A 30 2.42 -6.71 -3.01
C THR A 30 3.77 -6.36 -2.41
N TYR A 31 3.79 -6.11 -1.10
CA TYR A 31 4.97 -5.68 -0.35
C TYR A 31 5.08 -6.46 0.96
N THR A 32 6.24 -6.33 1.59
CA THR A 32 6.61 -6.91 2.87
C THR A 32 6.84 -5.81 3.92
N PHE A 33 6.94 -6.21 5.18
CA PHE A 33 7.20 -5.27 6.28
C PHE A 33 8.64 -4.69 6.27
N ARG A 34 9.47 -5.08 5.32
CA ARG A 34 10.81 -4.50 5.10
C ARG A 34 10.80 -3.40 4.06
N ASP A 35 9.68 -3.18 3.39
CA ASP A 35 9.55 -2.24 2.29
C ASP A 35 9.07 -0.87 2.78
N CYS A 36 9.58 0.18 2.13
CA CYS A 36 9.00 1.50 2.18
C CYS A 36 8.10 1.68 0.95
N VAL A 37 6.80 1.78 1.18
CA VAL A 37 5.78 1.75 0.11
C VAL A 37 5.28 3.17 -0.14
N ARG A 38 5.39 3.65 -1.38
CA ARG A 38 4.90 4.96 -1.83
C ARG A 38 3.42 4.86 -2.23
N ALA A 39 2.59 5.81 -1.81
CA ALA A 39 1.23 5.91 -2.32
C ALA A 39 1.24 6.38 -3.78
N GLY A 40 0.41 5.74 -4.61
CA GLY A 40 0.25 6.11 -6.02
C GLY A 40 -0.57 7.39 -6.21
N ILE A 41 -1.39 7.75 -5.22
CA ILE A 41 -2.29 8.92 -5.29
C ILE A 41 -1.74 10.20 -4.63
N PHE A 42 -0.58 10.11 -3.98
CA PHE A 42 0.09 11.23 -3.31
C PHE A 42 1.59 11.18 -3.58
N GLU A 43 2.11 12.16 -4.32
CA GLU A 43 3.50 12.16 -4.75
C GLU A 43 4.50 12.13 -3.58
N ASP A 44 4.20 12.80 -2.46
CA ASP A 44 5.13 12.95 -1.33
C ASP A 44 4.78 12.07 -0.11
N PHE A 45 3.97 11.03 -0.29
CA PHE A 45 3.59 10.14 0.82
C PHE A 45 4.12 8.72 0.63
N SER A 46 4.84 8.24 1.64
CA SER A 46 5.32 6.86 1.74
C SER A 46 5.26 6.37 3.18
N VAL A 47 5.04 5.08 3.34
CA VAL A 47 5.02 4.39 4.64
C VAL A 47 6.19 3.43 4.70
N ASP A 48 7.08 3.63 5.68
CA ASP A 48 8.14 2.69 6.02
C ASP A 48 7.63 1.69 7.04
N PHE A 49 7.44 0.45 6.62
CA PHE A 49 6.91 -0.61 7.50
C PHE A 49 7.99 -1.22 8.40
N ALA A 50 9.28 -1.01 8.11
CA ALA A 50 10.35 -1.56 8.93
C ALA A 50 10.45 -0.86 10.29
N GLY A 51 9.94 0.37 10.40
CA GLY A 51 9.91 1.17 11.63
C GLY A 51 8.59 1.07 12.42
N LEU A 52 7.62 0.28 11.95
CA LEU A 52 6.34 0.12 12.64
C LEU A 52 6.44 -0.95 13.73
N ASP A 53 6.01 -0.60 14.94
CA ASP A 53 5.81 -1.55 16.03
C ASP A 53 4.41 -2.16 15.88
N LEU A 54 4.32 -3.34 15.25
CA LEU A 54 3.08 -4.03 14.84
C LEU A 54 2.98 -5.45 15.39
#